data_AF-A0A7S0Z3X0-F1
#
_entry.id   AF-A0A7S0Z3X0-F1
#
_cell.length_a   1.000
_cell.length_b   1.000
_cell.length_c   1.000
_cell.angle_alpha   90.00
_cell.angle_beta   90.00
_cell.angle_gamma   90.00
#
_symmetry.space_group_name_H-M   'P 1'
#
loop_
_entity.id
_entity.type
_entity.pdbx_description
1 polymer ?
#
loop_
_entity_poly.entity_id
_entity_poly.type
_entity_poly.pdbx_seq_one_letter_code
_entity_poly.pdbx_strand_id
1 'polypeptide(L)'
;EGADSRWREHRQASGIVKKDSSPNFHHLFEFPILRPRHSLTVAVMEKNSFSEDEPIGTCDMDLSQLMLGQMAEFDVPLTRERQKVGHVRLRVAFDFFLESLSQEAWTQKHSPIRHSTSTSALSNLNHHKQDIAGRPTALPSLPPATPEA
;
A
#
# COMPACT_ATOMS: atom_id res chain seq x y z
N GLU A 1 28.86 -11.49 26.73
CA GLU A 1 27.54 -10.85 26.94
C GLU A 1 27.59 -9.42 26.43
N GLY A 2 26.46 -8.90 25.92
CA GLY A 2 26.30 -7.46 25.65
C GLY A 2 26.02 -7.07 24.19
N ALA A 3 25.15 -7.78 23.47
CA ALA A 3 24.58 -7.25 22.22
C ALA A 3 23.52 -6.20 22.57
N ASP A 4 23.98 -4.96 22.75
CA ASP A 4 23.17 -3.77 22.94
C ASP A 4 22.40 -3.47 21.65
N SER A 5 21.33 -4.22 21.43
CA SER A 5 20.37 -3.93 20.37
C SER A 5 19.61 -2.68 20.77
N ARG A 6 20.22 -1.53 20.50
CA ARG A 6 19.63 -0.20 20.60
C ARG A 6 18.52 -0.08 19.55
N TRP A 7 17.35 -0.62 19.87
CA TRP A 7 16.17 -0.46 19.03
C TRP A 7 15.90 1.03 18.82
N ARG A 8 15.98 1.48 17.57
CA ARG A 8 15.69 2.88 17.23
C ARG A 8 14.19 3.11 17.29
N GLU A 9 13.79 4.19 17.95
CA GLU A 9 12.45 4.76 17.80
C GLU A 9 12.28 5.17 16.33
N HIS A 10 11.25 4.66 15.67
CA HIS A 10 10.88 5.12 14.34
C HIS A 10 9.90 6.27 14.49
N ARG A 11 10.28 7.46 14.03
CA ARG A 11 9.44 8.66 14.09
C ARG A 11 9.13 9.14 12.68
N GLN A 12 7.85 9.40 12.42
CA GLN A 12 7.34 10.05 11.21
C GLN A 12 6.42 11.19 11.62
N ALA A 13 6.25 12.17 10.73
CA ALA A 13 5.40 13.34 10.96
C ALA A 13 4.60 13.65 9.69
N SER A 14 3.37 14.12 9.87
CA SER A 14 2.52 14.55 8.76
C SER A 14 2.93 15.91 8.23
N GLY A 15 2.27 16.36 7.16
CA GLY A 15 2.29 17.77 6.78
C GLY A 15 1.68 18.67 7.87
N ILE A 16 2.02 19.95 7.81
CA ILE A 16 1.49 20.98 8.72
C ILE A 16 0.17 21.50 8.17
N VAL A 17 -0.88 21.46 8.99
CA VAL A 17 -2.15 22.13 8.72
C VAL A 17 -2.16 23.46 9.46
N LYS A 18 -2.49 24.54 8.77
CA LYS A 18 -2.47 25.90 9.34
C LYS A 18 -3.88 26.35 9.69
N LYS A 19 -4.02 26.99 10.86
CA LYS A 19 -5.24 27.69 11.31
C LYS A 19 -6.49 26.80 11.38
N ASP A 20 -6.35 25.60 11.95
CA ASP A 20 -7.46 24.67 12.16
C ASP A 20 -7.30 23.98 13.53
N SER A 21 -8.34 24.03 14.36
CA SER A 21 -8.39 23.37 15.67
C SER A 21 -8.86 21.91 15.60
N SER A 22 -9.36 21.49 14.44
CA SER A 22 -9.81 20.13 14.12
C SER A 22 -9.16 19.65 12.81
N PRO A 23 -7.82 19.71 12.70
CA PRO A 23 -7.12 19.48 11.45
C PRO A 23 -7.35 18.06 10.94
N ASN A 24 -7.59 17.94 9.65
CA ASN A 24 -7.60 16.65 8.98
C ASN A 24 -6.30 16.43 8.21
N PHE A 25 -5.49 15.47 8.67
CA PHE A 25 -4.20 15.17 8.08
C PHE A 25 -4.27 14.19 6.91
N HIS A 26 -5.24 13.24 6.93
CA HIS A 26 -5.33 12.11 5.98
C HIS A 26 -3.98 11.49 5.57
N HIS A 27 -3.06 11.37 6.53
CA HIS A 27 -1.70 10.88 6.28
C HIS A 27 -1.61 9.40 6.67
N LEU A 28 -0.98 8.60 5.81
CA LEU A 28 -0.69 7.19 6.07
C LEU A 28 0.75 7.07 6.56
N PHE A 29 0.94 6.39 7.68
CA PHE A 29 2.27 6.06 8.20
C PHE A 29 2.45 4.55 8.20
N GLU A 30 3.59 4.08 7.70
CA GLU A 30 3.95 2.67 7.69
C GLU A 30 5.24 2.47 8.50
N PHE A 31 5.20 1.55 9.45
CA PHE A 31 6.34 1.25 10.32
C PHE A 31 6.69 -0.24 10.20
N PRO A 32 7.95 -0.60 9.87
CA PRO A 32 8.37 -1.98 9.90
C PRO A 32 8.49 -2.46 11.36
N ILE A 33 7.71 -3.46 11.74
CA ILE A 33 7.68 -4.00 13.10
C ILE A 33 8.42 -5.34 13.12
N LEU A 34 9.69 -5.29 13.51
CA LEU A 34 10.58 -6.47 13.55
C LEU A 34 10.32 -7.38 14.75
N ARG A 35 9.76 -6.83 15.82
CA ARG A 35 9.31 -7.57 17.01
C ARG A 35 8.01 -6.95 17.48
N PRO A 36 7.04 -7.74 17.97
CA PRO A 36 5.81 -7.22 18.52
C PRO A 36 6.15 -6.26 19.67
N ARG A 37 6.13 -4.97 19.35
CA ARG A 37 6.12 -3.88 20.31
C ARG A 37 4.74 -3.30 20.27
N HIS A 38 4.17 -3.14 21.44
CA HIS A 38 2.74 -2.90 21.56
C HIS A 38 2.42 -1.44 21.82
N SER A 39 3.33 -0.48 21.62
CA SER A 39 3.03 0.93 21.93
C SER A 39 3.23 1.83 20.72
N LEU A 40 2.19 2.57 20.35
CA LEU A 40 2.24 3.72 19.44
C LEU A 40 2.05 4.99 20.26
N THR A 41 3.04 5.89 20.20
CA THR A 41 2.91 7.24 20.75
C THR A 41 2.56 8.21 19.64
N VAL A 42 1.50 8.99 19.82
CA VAL A 42 1.10 10.06 18.90
C VAL A 42 1.22 11.38 19.63
N ALA A 43 1.92 12.33 19.03
CA ALA A 43 2.09 13.68 19.54
C ALA A 43 1.56 14.68 18.50
N VAL A 44 0.64 15.54 18.92
CA VAL A 44 0.18 16.67 18.12
C VAL A 44 0.97 17.90 18.53
N MET A 45 1.62 18.51 17.56
CA MET A 45 2.56 19.62 17.78
C MET A 45 2.05 20.88 17.06
N GLU A 46 2.24 22.03 17.68
CA GLU A 46 2.10 23.33 17.04
C GLU A 46 3.45 23.73 16.45
N LYS A 47 3.47 23.93 15.13
CA LYS A 47 4.68 24.38 14.44
C LYS A 47 4.94 25.84 14.78
N ASN A 48 6.07 26.13 15.41
CA ASN A 48 6.56 27.49 15.56
C ASN A 48 7.67 27.78 14.53
N SER A 49 7.68 29.00 13.98
CA SER A 49 8.71 29.44 13.03
C SER A 49 9.93 30.06 13.71
N PHE A 50 9.77 30.52 14.95
CA PHE A 50 10.78 31.29 15.69
C PHE A 50 11.31 30.57 16.92
N SER A 51 10.72 29.43 17.31
CA SER A 51 11.13 28.60 18.43
C SER A 51 10.97 27.12 18.12
N GLU A 52 11.29 26.27 19.09
CA GLU A 52 10.93 24.85 19.06
C GLU A 52 9.41 24.66 18.96
N ASP A 53 9.00 23.53 18.38
CA ASP A 53 7.59 23.18 18.22
C ASP A 53 6.97 22.84 19.58
N GLU A 54 5.79 23.39 19.85
CA GLU A 54 5.12 23.22 21.14
C GLU A 54 4.20 22.00 21.11
N PRO A 55 4.27 21.08 22.09
CA PRO A 55 3.34 19.97 22.16
C PRO A 55 1.95 20.47 22.58
N ILE A 56 0.96 20.27 21.70
CA ILE A 56 -0.45 20.51 22.03
C ILE A 56 -0.92 19.41 22.98
N GLY A 57 -0.61 18.15 22.65
CA GLY A 57 -0.92 17.00 23.48
C GLY A 57 -0.38 15.69 22.93
N THR A 58 -0.30 14.69 23.79
CA THR A 58 0.23 13.36 23.47
C THR A 58 -0.73 12.27 23.93
N CYS A 59 -0.72 11.14 23.23
CA CYS A 59 -1.36 9.91 23.67
C CYS A 59 -0.51 8.69 23.34
N ASP A 60 -0.59 7.70 24.22
CA ASP A 60 0.00 6.38 24.03
C ASP A 60 -1.11 5.35 23.82
N MET A 61 -0.94 4.50 22.82
CA MET A 61 -1.91 3.48 22.48
C MET A 61 -1.26 2.11 22.52
N ASP A 62 -1.94 1.19 23.20
CA ASP A 62 -1.56 -0.22 23.23
C ASP A 62 -2.08 -0.94 21.98
N LEU A 63 -1.15 -1.34 21.13
CA LEU A 63 -1.36 -2.08 19.89
C LEU A 63 -1.56 -3.59 20.11
N SER A 64 -1.42 -4.10 21.34
CA SER A 64 -1.68 -5.51 21.67
C SER A 64 -3.12 -5.94 21.35
N GLN A 65 -4.05 -4.97 21.30
CA GLN A 65 -5.47 -5.17 21.03
C GLN A 65 -5.78 -5.38 19.55
N LEU A 66 -4.82 -5.12 18.67
CA LEU A 66 -5.01 -5.24 17.22
C LEU A 66 -4.75 -6.68 16.77
N MET A 67 -5.77 -7.27 16.15
CA MET A 67 -5.60 -8.54 15.46
C MET A 67 -4.92 -8.31 14.12
N LEU A 68 -4.03 -9.23 13.76
CA LEU A 68 -3.38 -9.23 12.47
C LEU A 68 -4.40 -9.30 11.32
N GLY A 69 -4.17 -8.52 10.28
CA GLY A 69 -5.04 -8.36 9.11
C GLY A 69 -6.29 -7.53 9.38
N GLN A 70 -6.54 -7.15 10.65
CA GLN A 70 -7.67 -6.31 11.00
C GLN A 70 -7.28 -4.84 11.01
N MET A 71 -8.15 -4.02 10.41
CA MET A 71 -8.13 -2.58 10.59
C MET A 71 -9.12 -2.18 11.69
N ALA A 72 -8.66 -1.38 12.64
CA ALA A 72 -9.51 -0.79 13.68
C ALA A 72 -9.40 0.73 13.66
N GLU A 73 -10.48 1.38 14.09
CA GLU A 73 -10.55 2.83 14.28
C GLU A 73 -10.56 3.13 15.78
N PHE A 74 -9.70 4.06 16.19
CA PHE A 74 -9.56 4.50 17.57
C PHE A 74 -9.83 5.99 17.67
N ASP A 75 -10.54 6.39 18.72
CA ASP A 75 -10.68 7.78 19.12
C ASP A 75 -10.02 7.94 20.49
N VAL A 76 -8.81 8.51 20.49
CA VAL A 76 -7.91 8.51 21.66
C VAL A 76 -7.79 9.92 22.21
N PRO A 77 -8.02 10.14 23.52
CA PRO A 77 -7.88 11.46 24.12
C PRO A 77 -6.40 11.88 24.15
N LEU A 78 -6.14 13.12 23.73
CA LEU A 78 -4.84 13.76 23.88
C LEU A 78 -4.72 14.37 25.28
N THR A 79 -3.55 14.21 25.89
CA THR A 79 -3.25 14.76 27.21
C THR A 79 -2.04 15.68 27.18
N ARG A 80 -2.10 16.75 27.97
CA ARG A 80 -0.98 17.66 28.26
C ARG A 80 -1.01 17.97 29.75
N GLU A 81 0.09 17.75 30.45
CA GLU A 81 0.17 18.00 31.90
C GLU A 81 -0.95 17.33 32.71
N ARG A 82 -1.34 16.10 32.32
CA ARG A 82 -2.45 15.32 32.91
C ARG A 82 -3.86 15.88 32.67
N GLN A 83 -3.98 16.93 31.85
CA GLN A 83 -5.27 17.47 31.42
C GLN A 83 -5.60 16.99 30.00
N LYS A 84 -6.88 16.72 29.76
CA LYS A 84 -7.38 16.36 28.44
C LYS A 84 -7.52 17.62 27.60
N VAL A 85 -6.85 17.65 26.46
CA VAL A 85 -6.76 18.84 25.57
C VAL A 85 -7.44 18.64 24.22
N GLY A 86 -7.79 17.39 23.88
CA GLY A 86 -8.46 17.07 22.62
C GLY A 86 -8.58 15.57 22.41
N HIS A 87 -8.86 15.17 21.18
CA HIS A 87 -8.83 13.78 20.75
C HIS A 87 -8.15 13.66 19.39
N VAL A 88 -7.59 12.47 19.13
CA VAL A 88 -7.08 12.10 17.82
C VAL A 88 -7.79 10.83 17.36
N ARG A 89 -8.26 10.87 16.11
CA ARG A 89 -8.89 9.74 15.46
C ARG A 89 -7.90 9.06 14.53
N LEU A 90 -7.69 7.76 14.74
CA LEU A 90 -6.67 6.98 14.05
C LEU A 90 -7.31 5.74 13.44
N ARG A 91 -6.87 5.35 12.25
CA ARG A 91 -7.16 4.02 11.69
C ARG A 91 -5.84 3.26 11.62
N VAL A 92 -5.80 2.10 12.26
CA VAL A 92 -4.58 1.30 12.40
C VAL A 92 -4.85 -0.13 11.99
N ALA A 93 -3.90 -0.71 11.26
CA ALA A 93 -3.91 -2.11 10.87
C ALA A 93 -2.50 -2.69 11.06
N PHE A 94 -2.46 -3.98 11.40
CA PHE A 94 -1.23 -4.76 11.42
C PHE A 94 -1.27 -5.78 10.29
N ASP A 95 -0.34 -5.70 9.37
CA ASP A 95 -0.23 -6.68 8.29
C ASP A 95 1.14 -7.37 8.32
N PHE A 96 1.19 -8.64 7.93
CA PHE A 96 2.45 -9.32 7.68
C PHE A 96 2.95 -8.92 6.31
N PHE A 97 4.06 -8.19 6.28
CA PHE A 97 4.76 -7.98 5.03
C PHE A 97 5.52 -9.27 4.66
N LEU A 98 4.89 -10.09 3.81
CA LEU A 98 5.58 -11.18 3.10
C LEU A 98 6.44 -10.56 2.00
N GLU A 99 7.67 -10.20 2.36
CA GLU A 99 8.68 -9.63 1.44
C GLU A 99 9.20 -10.65 0.40
N SER A 100 8.46 -11.73 0.09
CA SER A 100 8.97 -12.87 -0.70
C SER A 100 8.28 -13.13 -2.05
N LEU A 101 7.49 -12.22 -2.64
CA LEU A 101 6.89 -12.47 -3.97
C LEU A 101 6.94 -11.31 -4.98
N SER A 102 7.72 -10.26 -4.75
CA SER A 102 7.87 -9.16 -5.74
C SER A 102 9.22 -9.09 -6.44
N GLN A 103 10.17 -9.99 -6.15
CA GLN A 103 11.49 -9.97 -6.80
C GLN A 103 11.55 -10.75 -8.13
N GLU A 104 10.53 -11.54 -8.46
CA GLU A 104 10.49 -12.35 -9.71
C GLU A 104 9.77 -11.67 -10.89
N ALA A 105 9.20 -10.47 -10.71
CA ALA A 105 8.44 -9.81 -11.78
C ALA A 105 9.25 -8.88 -12.70
N TRP A 106 10.56 -8.68 -12.47
CA TRP A 106 11.35 -7.64 -13.16
C TRP A 106 12.62 -8.14 -13.90
N THR A 107 12.82 -9.44 -14.10
CA THR A 107 13.95 -9.97 -14.89
C THR A 107 13.59 -10.44 -16.30
N GLN A 108 12.36 -10.19 -16.78
CA GLN A 108 11.93 -10.64 -18.13
C GLN A 108 11.69 -9.50 -19.13
N LYS A 109 12.42 -8.39 -19.02
CA LYS A 109 12.56 -7.43 -20.12
C LYS A 109 13.99 -6.94 -20.16
N HIS A 110 14.85 -7.64 -20.89
CA HIS A 110 15.92 -7.08 -21.73
C HIS A 110 16.76 -8.25 -22.28
N SER A 111 16.27 -8.92 -23.32
CA SER A 111 17.15 -9.63 -24.23
C SER A 111 17.79 -8.59 -25.17
N PRO A 112 19.12 -8.44 -25.23
CA PRO A 112 19.76 -7.60 -26.23
C PRO A 112 19.73 -8.32 -27.58
N ILE A 113 18.81 -7.92 -28.46
CA ILE A 113 18.85 -8.30 -29.87
C ILE A 113 20.01 -7.53 -30.51
N ARG A 114 21.13 -8.21 -30.76
CA ARG A 114 22.19 -7.72 -31.63
C ARG A 114 22.03 -8.30 -33.04
N HIS A 115 21.55 -7.41 -33.92
CA HIS A 115 21.85 -7.18 -35.35
C HIS A 115 22.01 -8.36 -36.33
N SER A 116 21.31 -8.29 -37.46
CA SER A 116 21.92 -8.37 -38.81
C SER A 116 21.02 -7.70 -39.86
N THR A 117 21.56 -6.67 -40.50
CA THR A 117 21.16 -6.11 -41.79
C THR A 117 21.25 -7.15 -42.91
N SER A 118 20.26 -7.24 -43.79
CA SER A 118 20.47 -7.35 -45.24
C SER A 118 19.15 -7.24 -46.00
N THR A 119 19.05 -6.17 -46.79
CA THR A 119 18.02 -5.93 -47.79
C THR A 119 18.56 -6.41 -49.13
N SER A 120 17.97 -7.42 -49.77
CA SER A 120 17.83 -7.50 -51.26
C SER A 120 17.09 -8.75 -51.74
N ALA A 121 16.02 -8.49 -52.51
CA ALA A 121 15.53 -9.14 -53.73
C ALA A 121 15.76 -10.66 -53.96
N LEU A 122 14.67 -11.40 -54.21
CA LEU A 122 14.22 -11.78 -55.57
C LEU A 122 12.99 -12.71 -55.52
N SER A 123 12.17 -12.53 -56.54
CA SER A 123 11.06 -13.34 -57.08
C SER A 123 11.17 -14.87 -56.96
N ASN A 124 10.05 -15.56 -56.74
CA ASN A 124 9.49 -16.44 -57.78
C ASN A 124 8.10 -17.02 -57.49
N LEU A 125 7.41 -17.19 -58.61
CA LEU A 125 6.06 -17.64 -58.92
C LEU A 125 6.02 -19.18 -59.00
N ASN A 126 5.03 -19.86 -58.37
CA ASN A 126 4.11 -20.80 -59.05
C ASN A 126 3.20 -21.63 -58.13
N HIS A 127 1.90 -21.49 -58.40
CA HIS A 127 0.86 -22.53 -58.55
C HIS A 127 0.96 -23.88 -57.81
N HIS A 128 -0.03 -24.14 -56.95
CA HIS A 128 -0.87 -25.34 -57.08
C HIS A 128 -2.26 -25.11 -56.46
N LYS A 129 -3.31 -25.31 -57.26
CA LYS A 129 -4.72 -25.34 -56.84
C LYS A 129 -4.98 -26.57 -55.97
N GLN A 130 -5.86 -26.49 -54.98
CA GLN A 130 -7.05 -27.34 -54.88
C GLN A 130 -8.16 -26.61 -54.12
N ASP A 131 -9.38 -26.95 -54.51
CA ASP A 131 -10.65 -26.26 -54.35
C ASP A 131 -11.53 -27.08 -53.37
N ILE A 132 -12.71 -26.57 -53.06
CA ILE A 132 -13.89 -27.27 -52.49
C ILE A 132 -14.12 -27.16 -50.96
N ALA A 133 -14.90 -26.12 -50.63
CA ALA A 133 -16.22 -26.12 -49.95
C ALA A 133 -16.43 -26.78 -48.56
N GLY A 134 -17.11 -26.03 -47.67
CA GLY A 134 -18.13 -26.64 -46.81
C GLY A 134 -18.35 -26.07 -45.40
N ARG A 135 -19.14 -24.98 -45.33
CA ARG A 135 -20.12 -24.61 -44.27
C ARG A 135 -19.70 -24.30 -42.81
N PRO A 136 -20.45 -23.40 -42.13
CA PRO A 136 -20.24 -22.98 -40.75
C PRO A 136 -21.08 -23.81 -39.76
N THR A 137 -20.56 -24.08 -38.57
CA THR A 137 -21.34 -24.70 -37.48
C THR A 137 -21.45 -23.73 -36.30
N ALA A 138 -22.70 -23.52 -35.90
CA ALA A 138 -23.20 -22.53 -34.98
C ALA A 138 -22.87 -22.80 -33.50
N LEU A 139 -22.93 -21.71 -32.73
CA LEU A 139 -22.99 -21.65 -31.27
C LEU A 139 -24.19 -22.41 -30.70
N PRO A 140 -24.05 -23.10 -29.55
CA PRO A 140 -25.19 -23.42 -28.70
C PRO A 140 -25.45 -22.30 -27.67
N SER A 141 -26.74 -21.97 -27.59
CA SER A 141 -27.44 -20.96 -26.81
C SER A 141 -27.52 -21.24 -25.31
N LEU A 142 -27.50 -20.16 -24.51
CA LEU A 142 -27.82 -20.11 -23.08
C LEU A 142 -29.26 -20.58 -22.78
N PRO A 143 -29.52 -21.27 -21.64
CA PRO A 143 -30.87 -21.52 -21.16
C PRO A 143 -31.49 -20.29 -20.44
N PRO A 144 -32.84 -20.18 -20.45
CA PRO A 144 -33.57 -19.01 -19.96
C PRO A 144 -33.73 -18.98 -18.43
N ALA A 145 -33.85 -17.75 -17.91
CA ALA A 145 -34.17 -17.44 -16.52
C ALA A 145 -35.59 -17.91 -16.16
N THR A 146 -35.73 -18.49 -14.97
CA THR A 146 -36.99 -18.86 -14.34
C THR A 146 -37.49 -17.71 -13.47
N PRO A 147 -38.77 -17.31 -13.57
CA PRO A 147 -39.47 -16.59 -12.52
C PRO A 147 -40.61 -17.45 -11.94
N GLU A 148 -40.64 -17.63 -10.62
CA GLU A 148 -41.82 -17.94 -9.77
C GLU A 148 -41.31 -18.12 -8.33
N ALA A 149 -41.94 -17.63 -7.26
CA ALA A 149 -43.25 -16.99 -7.06
C ALA A 149 -43.18 -16.03 -5.87
#